data_AF-A0A946PVN1-F1
#
_entry.id   AF-A0A946PVN1-F1
#
_cell.length_a   1.000
_cell.length_b   1.000
_cell.length_c   1.000
_cell.angle_alpha   90.00
_cell.angle_beta   90.00
_cell.angle_gamma   90.00
#
_symmetry.space_group_name_H-M   'P 1'
#
loop_
_entity.id
_entity.type
_entity.pdbx_description
1 polymer ?
#
loop_
_entity_poly.entity_id
_entity_poly.type
_entity_poly.pdbx_seq_one_letter_code
_entity_poly.pdbx_strand_id
1 'polypeptide(L)'
;MDDFTGIRTHTPEEVFAMISPEAEEFFKVISYGRMDLQLEPHLAWLMLSKPSATYGKGLDSHSSHKNHLQEAINLADDEVDFSEADVVIVMNNPRASALSKGPAWTGNYPRNGQESSGSTLLADGIEITNGTTSGYDLNLWGFLWLNHELGHSMGLADLYSYERHEMFTGPFTMMADIHAKAPEFSAYERWLLGWLDNDQVICQYDDEEQVVTLTPVETAGGIKTLIVRDKKSRTRAVVIESRRALGYDSGLTTPGAVVYSIDTSIDSGYGPLIAENNKRPLTEGKSVTVGNVTITVLEATEEGDTVQITLAE
;
A
#
# COMPACT_ATOMS: atom_id res chain seq x y z
N MET A 1 23.16 12.18 -24.61
CA MET A 1 24.27 11.84 -23.72
C MET A 1 24.31 12.96 -22.71
N ASP A 2 23.33 12.99 -21.81
CA ASP A 2 23.25 13.98 -20.73
C ASP A 2 23.74 13.30 -19.46
N ASP A 3 25.05 13.39 -19.37
CA ASP A 3 25.97 13.33 -18.24
C ASP A 3 25.40 13.08 -16.84
N PHE A 4 25.65 11.87 -16.35
CA PHE A 4 25.90 11.59 -14.93
C PHE A 4 27.16 12.32 -14.39
N THR A 5 27.90 13.06 -15.22
CA THR A 5 29.10 13.79 -14.78
C THR A 5 28.80 15.17 -14.17
N GLY A 6 27.57 15.67 -14.30
CA GLY A 6 27.12 16.95 -13.73
C GLY A 6 26.26 16.86 -12.45
N ILE A 7 25.97 15.66 -11.94
CA ILE A 7 24.95 15.46 -10.90
C ILE A 7 25.51 14.69 -9.69
N ARG A 8 26.48 15.30 -8.99
CA ARG A 8 26.77 14.97 -7.57
C ARG A 8 26.33 16.14 -6.69
N THR A 9 25.04 16.47 -6.74
CA THR A 9 24.48 17.49 -5.83
C THR A 9 23.79 16.88 -4.62
N HIS A 10 23.36 15.62 -4.72
CA HIS A 10 22.96 14.82 -3.57
C HIS A 10 23.95 13.69 -3.32
N THR A 11 24.34 13.50 -2.06
CA THR A 11 25.09 12.32 -1.65
C THR A 11 24.13 11.14 -1.46
N PRO A 12 24.60 9.88 -1.51
CA PRO A 12 23.74 8.73 -1.20
C PRO A 12 23.05 8.84 0.16
N GLU A 13 23.73 9.43 1.16
CA GLU A 13 23.17 9.73 2.48
C GLU A 13 21.97 10.68 2.41
N GLU A 14 22.08 11.75 1.63
CA GLU A 14 20.98 12.70 1.47
C GLU A 14 19.76 12.08 0.79
N VAL A 15 19.97 11.16 -0.16
CA VAL A 15 18.89 10.44 -0.83
C VAL A 15 18.26 9.40 0.09
N PHE A 16 19.08 8.68 0.87
CA PHE A 16 18.59 7.72 1.86
C PHE A 16 17.78 8.42 2.98
N ALA A 17 18.20 9.61 3.41
CA ALA A 17 17.49 10.43 4.38
C ALA A 17 16.14 10.98 3.87
N MET A 18 15.79 10.78 2.60
CA MET A 18 14.44 11.09 2.10
C MET A 18 13.40 10.02 2.48
N ILE A 19 13.86 8.82 2.84
CA ILE A 19 12.99 7.66 3.16
C ILE A 19 13.16 7.18 4.61
N SER A 20 14.36 7.24 5.17
CA SER A 20 14.66 6.74 6.52
C SER A 20 14.90 7.90 7.49
N PRO A 21 14.40 7.83 8.73
CA PRO A 21 13.75 6.66 9.36
C PRO A 21 12.21 6.62 9.20
N GLU A 22 11.64 7.54 8.43
CA GLU A 22 10.19 7.75 8.41
C GLU A 22 9.42 6.57 7.80
N ALA A 23 9.98 5.88 6.80
CA ALA A 23 9.36 4.69 6.20
C ALA A 23 9.27 3.54 7.21
N GLU A 24 10.32 3.33 8.01
CA GLU A 24 10.38 2.34 9.08
C GLU A 24 9.38 2.66 10.18
N GLU A 25 9.37 3.90 10.66
CA GLU A 25 8.45 4.34 11.72
C GLU A 25 6.99 4.25 11.26
N PHE A 26 6.70 4.58 9.99
CA PHE A 26 5.37 4.44 9.42
C PHE A 26 4.85 3.00 9.56
N PHE A 27 5.61 2.02 9.07
CA PHE A 27 5.17 0.62 9.15
C PHE A 27 5.08 0.12 10.58
N LYS A 28 6.03 0.49 11.44
CA LYS A 28 6.00 0.13 12.86
C LYS A 28 4.73 0.63 13.54
N VAL A 29 4.33 1.88 13.29
CA VAL A 29 3.12 2.47 13.89
C VAL A 29 1.86 1.80 13.34
N ILE A 30 1.67 1.74 12.03
CA ILE A 30 0.40 1.29 11.45
C ILE A 30 0.18 -0.23 11.58
N SER A 31 1.25 -1.01 11.77
CA SER A 31 1.19 -2.45 12.04
C SER A 31 1.04 -2.78 13.53
N TYR A 32 0.95 -1.79 14.42
CA TYR A 32 1.01 -1.97 15.87
C TYR A 32 2.26 -2.71 16.35
N GLY A 33 3.39 -2.47 15.69
CA GLY A 33 4.69 -3.09 15.96
C GLY A 33 4.86 -4.51 15.41
N ARG A 34 3.97 -4.98 14.53
CA ARG A 34 4.07 -6.31 13.89
C ARG A 34 4.98 -6.33 12.67
N MET A 35 5.16 -5.18 12.01
CA MET A 35 6.09 -4.99 10.91
C MET A 35 7.31 -4.23 11.43
N ASP A 36 8.49 -4.79 11.22
CA ASP A 36 9.78 -4.16 11.49
C ASP A 36 10.56 -4.07 10.18
N LEU A 37 10.54 -2.90 9.55
CA LEU A 37 11.30 -2.65 8.32
C LEU A 37 12.73 -2.31 8.72
N GLN A 38 13.69 -3.13 8.28
CA GLN A 38 15.12 -2.90 8.50
C GLN A 38 15.77 -2.54 7.16
N LEU A 39 16.18 -1.28 7.01
CA LEU A 39 16.90 -0.81 5.84
C LEU A 39 18.41 -0.90 6.08
N GLU A 40 19.10 -1.68 5.25
CA GLU A 40 20.56 -1.80 5.27
C GLU A 40 21.17 -1.11 4.04
N PRO A 41 21.53 0.19 4.13
CA PRO A 41 21.89 0.95 2.95
C PRO A 41 23.36 0.74 2.54
N HIS A 42 23.57 0.46 1.25
CA HIS A 42 24.88 0.63 0.61
C HIS A 42 25.00 2.05 0.03
N LEU A 43 25.62 2.94 0.80
CA LEU A 43 25.67 4.39 0.51
C LEU A 43 26.76 4.74 -0.52
N ALA A 44 26.65 4.21 -1.74
CA ALA A 44 27.55 4.50 -2.85
C ALA A 44 26.80 4.73 -4.16
N TRP A 45 27.35 5.60 -5.01
CA TRP A 45 26.83 5.79 -6.38
C TRP A 45 27.40 4.73 -7.32
N LEU A 46 26.57 3.73 -7.65
CA LEU A 46 26.87 2.71 -8.64
C LEU A 46 26.53 3.21 -10.06
N MET A 47 27.41 2.95 -11.02
CA MET A 47 27.24 3.43 -12.39
C MET A 47 26.65 2.33 -13.28
N LEU A 48 25.36 2.45 -13.57
CA LEU A 48 24.66 1.59 -14.51
C LEU A 48 25.22 1.76 -15.95
N SER A 49 25.09 0.71 -16.76
CA SER A 49 25.69 0.60 -18.09
C SER A 49 25.02 1.46 -19.16
N LYS A 50 23.79 1.94 -18.92
CA LYS A 50 22.99 2.71 -19.88
C LYS A 50 22.59 4.10 -19.34
N PRO A 51 22.22 5.05 -20.21
CA PRO A 51 21.64 6.31 -19.77
C PRO A 51 20.30 6.12 -19.04
N SER A 52 19.98 7.01 -18.10
CA SER A 52 18.72 6.99 -17.32
C SER A 52 17.46 6.91 -18.20
N ALA A 53 17.45 7.56 -19.36
CA ALA A 53 16.34 7.51 -20.31
C ALA A 53 16.06 6.11 -20.88
N THR A 54 17.05 5.22 -20.89
CA THR A 54 16.83 3.82 -21.28
C THR A 54 16.15 3.04 -20.16
N TYR A 55 16.58 3.22 -18.92
CA TYR A 55 15.95 2.58 -17.77
C TYR A 55 14.54 3.12 -17.52
N GLY A 56 14.34 4.43 -17.59
CA GLY A 56 13.02 5.05 -17.41
C GLY A 56 11.95 4.52 -18.36
N LYS A 57 12.28 4.26 -19.63
CA LYS A 57 11.37 3.59 -20.58
C LYS A 57 11.17 2.09 -20.28
N GLY A 58 12.12 1.48 -19.60
CA GLY A 58 12.11 0.06 -19.27
C GLY A 58 11.27 -0.27 -18.04
N LEU A 59 11.02 0.69 -17.14
CA LEU A 59 10.27 0.44 -15.90
C LEU A 59 8.82 -0.03 -16.14
N ASP A 60 8.20 0.36 -17.26
CA ASP A 60 6.87 -0.12 -17.65
C ASP A 60 6.83 -1.61 -18.06
N SER A 61 7.99 -2.25 -18.20
CA SER A 61 8.14 -3.64 -18.61
C SER A 61 8.71 -4.47 -17.48
N HIS A 62 7.96 -5.46 -17.00
CA HIS A 62 8.37 -6.38 -15.93
C HIS A 62 9.79 -6.94 -16.11
N SER A 63 10.13 -7.40 -17.33
CA SER A 63 11.45 -7.95 -17.63
C SER A 63 12.56 -6.90 -17.69
N SER A 64 12.26 -5.71 -18.20
CA SER A 64 13.25 -4.62 -18.28
C SER A 64 13.51 -4.01 -16.90
N HIS A 65 12.48 -3.92 -16.05
CA HIS A 65 12.60 -3.53 -14.66
C HIS A 65 13.39 -4.56 -13.84
N LYS A 66 13.09 -5.86 -13.99
CA LYS A 66 13.92 -6.93 -13.41
C LYS A 66 15.39 -6.77 -13.80
N ASN A 67 15.69 -6.54 -15.08
CA ASN A 67 17.06 -6.38 -15.55
C ASN A 67 17.75 -5.14 -14.95
N HIS A 68 17.01 -4.05 -14.72
CA HIS A 68 17.53 -2.87 -14.04
C HIS A 68 17.90 -3.17 -12.58
N LEU A 69 17.01 -3.81 -11.84
CA LEU A 69 17.26 -4.25 -10.46
C LEU A 69 18.44 -5.22 -10.38
N GLN A 70 18.47 -6.24 -11.24
CA GLN A 70 19.56 -7.23 -11.29
C GLN A 70 20.91 -6.60 -11.63
N GLU A 71 20.95 -5.60 -12.51
CA GLU A 71 22.19 -4.88 -12.82
C GLU A 71 22.70 -4.10 -11.60
N ALA A 72 21.81 -3.47 -10.83
CA ALA A 72 22.19 -2.78 -9.60
C ALA A 72 22.71 -3.75 -8.52
N ILE A 73 22.05 -4.90 -8.35
CA ILE A 73 22.51 -5.99 -7.48
C ILE A 73 23.91 -6.44 -7.88
N ASN A 74 24.13 -6.79 -9.15
CA ASN A 74 25.44 -7.28 -9.62
C ASN A 74 26.58 -6.26 -9.43
N LEU A 75 26.28 -4.96 -9.41
CA LEU A 75 27.26 -3.91 -9.16
C LEU A 75 27.58 -3.74 -7.67
N ALA A 76 26.67 -4.16 -6.79
CA ALA A 76 26.78 -4.06 -5.34
C ALA A 76 27.26 -5.37 -4.66
N ASP A 77 27.10 -6.52 -5.33
CA ASP A 77 27.27 -7.89 -4.80
C ASP A 77 28.63 -8.12 -4.11
N ASP A 78 29.71 -7.52 -4.62
CA ASP A 78 31.04 -7.63 -4.00
C ASP A 78 31.14 -6.91 -2.63
N GLU A 79 30.22 -5.99 -2.31
CA GLU A 79 30.25 -5.11 -1.14
C GLU A 79 29.00 -5.22 -0.24
N VAL A 80 27.95 -5.93 -0.69
CA VAL A 80 26.66 -6.07 0.00
C VAL A 80 26.29 -7.54 0.08
N ASP A 81 25.98 -8.01 1.27
CA ASP A 81 25.45 -9.36 1.50
C ASP A 81 23.92 -9.32 1.41
N PHE A 82 23.38 -9.93 0.37
CA PHE A 82 21.95 -10.06 0.10
C PHE A 82 21.35 -11.36 0.65
N SER A 83 22.12 -12.22 1.32
CA SER A 83 21.66 -13.56 1.70
C SER A 83 20.45 -13.59 2.66
N GLU A 84 20.17 -12.49 3.35
CA GLU A 84 19.00 -12.29 4.21
C GLU A 84 17.97 -11.28 3.65
N ALA A 85 18.12 -10.84 2.40
CA ALA A 85 17.27 -9.79 1.83
C ALA A 85 15.87 -10.29 1.45
N ASP A 86 14.83 -9.68 2.05
CA ASP A 86 13.43 -9.88 1.64
C ASP A 86 13.04 -9.05 0.40
N VAL A 87 13.67 -7.89 0.23
CA VAL A 87 13.39 -6.90 -0.83
C VAL A 87 14.65 -6.11 -1.18
N VAL A 88 14.82 -5.77 -2.46
CA VAL A 88 15.90 -4.87 -2.93
C VAL A 88 15.33 -3.51 -3.35
N ILE A 89 15.88 -2.43 -2.78
CA ILE A 89 15.49 -1.05 -3.08
C ILE A 89 16.63 -0.37 -3.85
N VAL A 90 16.41 -0.06 -5.14
CA VAL A 90 17.38 0.68 -5.95
C VAL A 90 17.05 2.17 -5.90
N MET A 91 17.87 2.92 -5.16
CA MET A 91 17.74 4.38 -5.07
C MET A 91 18.48 5.05 -6.24
N ASN A 92 17.73 5.59 -7.19
CA ASN A 92 18.28 6.37 -8.28
C ASN A 92 18.61 7.81 -7.85
N ASN A 93 19.44 8.47 -8.65
CA ASN A 93 19.65 9.90 -8.53
C ASN A 93 18.31 10.65 -8.74
N PRO A 94 17.79 11.37 -7.74
CA PRO A 94 16.45 11.96 -7.81
C PRO A 94 16.36 13.10 -8.84
N ARG A 95 17.47 13.55 -9.43
CA ARG A 95 17.45 14.52 -10.55
C ARG A 95 17.40 13.87 -11.93
N ALA A 96 17.49 12.54 -12.02
CA ALA A 96 17.39 11.81 -13.28
C ALA A 96 15.93 11.77 -13.75
N SER A 97 15.41 12.91 -14.22
CA SER A 97 13.99 13.09 -14.60
C SER A 97 13.47 12.15 -15.69
N ALA A 98 14.37 11.46 -16.40
CA ALA A 98 14.01 10.43 -17.35
C ALA A 98 13.47 9.15 -16.67
N LEU A 99 13.82 8.92 -15.41
CA LEU A 99 13.17 7.97 -14.49
C LEU A 99 12.04 8.73 -13.78
N SER A 100 10.93 8.95 -14.47
CA SER A 100 9.89 9.85 -13.97
C SER A 100 9.13 9.30 -12.76
N LYS A 101 8.97 7.97 -12.70
CA LYS A 101 8.27 7.26 -11.64
C LYS A 101 9.09 6.11 -11.10
N GLY A 102 8.84 5.73 -9.85
CA GLY A 102 9.48 4.60 -9.20
C GLY A 102 8.56 3.46 -8.81
N PRO A 103 8.26 2.48 -9.68
CA PRO A 103 7.33 1.41 -9.33
C PRO A 103 8.00 0.30 -8.49
N ALA A 104 7.17 -0.46 -7.78
CA ALA A 104 7.46 -1.77 -7.26
C ALA A 104 7.61 -2.80 -8.39
N TRP A 105 8.32 -3.87 -8.08
CA TRP A 105 8.51 -5.03 -8.90
C TRP A 105 8.30 -6.28 -8.07
N THR A 106 7.48 -7.20 -8.56
CA THR A 106 7.25 -8.49 -7.93
C THR A 106 7.59 -9.62 -8.91
N GLY A 107 8.44 -10.56 -8.49
CA GLY A 107 8.85 -11.71 -9.30
C GLY A 107 7.70 -12.67 -9.56
N ASN A 108 6.79 -12.79 -8.59
CA ASN A 108 5.54 -13.54 -8.69
C ASN A 108 4.45 -12.72 -9.37
N TYR A 109 4.67 -12.38 -10.65
CA TYR A 109 3.67 -11.72 -11.48
C TYR A 109 2.95 -12.75 -12.37
N PRO A 110 1.79 -13.30 -11.96
CA PRO A 110 1.00 -14.18 -12.82
C PRO A 110 0.20 -13.34 -13.81
N ARG A 111 0.78 -13.02 -14.98
CA ARG A 111 -0.05 -12.62 -16.13
C ARG A 111 -0.58 -13.88 -16.80
N ASN A 112 -1.90 -14.07 -16.79
CA ASN A 112 -2.59 -15.12 -17.53
C ASN A 112 -2.19 -16.57 -17.18
N GLY A 113 -1.90 -16.86 -15.90
CA GLY A 113 -1.66 -18.24 -15.46
C GLY A 113 -0.39 -18.89 -16.01
N GLN A 114 0.52 -18.12 -16.59
CA GLN A 114 1.89 -18.57 -16.79
C GLN A 114 2.68 -18.33 -15.51
N GLU A 115 3.17 -19.42 -14.92
CA GLU A 115 4.19 -19.34 -13.88
C GLU A 115 5.40 -18.61 -14.46
N SER A 116 5.76 -17.51 -13.81
CA SER A 116 6.98 -16.75 -14.07
C SER A 116 8.21 -17.48 -13.52
N SER A 117 8.31 -18.81 -13.74
CA SER A 117 9.48 -19.59 -13.35
C SER A 117 10.72 -19.00 -14.03
N GLY A 118 11.69 -18.53 -13.22
CA GLY A 118 12.89 -17.80 -13.69
C GLY A 118 12.79 -16.27 -13.67
N SER A 119 11.75 -15.68 -13.08
CA SER A 119 11.57 -14.22 -12.99
C SER A 119 11.93 -13.63 -11.63
N THR A 120 12.78 -14.27 -10.83
CA THR A 120 13.28 -13.74 -9.55
C THR A 120 14.59 -12.96 -9.73
N LEU A 121 14.94 -12.09 -8.79
CA LEU A 121 16.28 -11.50 -8.70
C LEU A 121 17.20 -12.51 -8.01
N LEU A 122 18.46 -12.56 -8.43
CA LEU A 122 19.45 -13.52 -7.92
C LEU A 122 20.62 -12.77 -7.30
N ALA A 123 20.93 -13.09 -6.05
CA ALA A 123 22.08 -12.58 -5.31
C ALA A 123 22.46 -13.61 -4.24
N ASP A 124 23.75 -13.78 -3.93
CA ASP A 124 24.22 -14.65 -2.83
C ASP A 124 23.60 -16.05 -2.75
N GLY A 125 23.24 -16.62 -3.90
CA GLY A 125 22.64 -17.96 -3.98
C GLY A 125 21.18 -18.05 -3.55
N ILE A 126 20.49 -16.92 -3.32
CA ILE A 126 19.06 -16.85 -3.01
C ILE A 126 18.25 -16.27 -4.19
N GLU A 127 16.93 -16.50 -4.15
CA GLU A 127 15.96 -15.87 -5.03
C GLU A 127 15.20 -14.77 -4.28
N ILE A 128 15.37 -13.52 -4.69
CA ILE A 128 14.65 -12.36 -4.14
C ILE A 128 13.44 -12.07 -5.03
N THR A 129 12.26 -12.02 -4.44
CA THR A 129 10.98 -11.92 -5.17
C THR A 129 10.37 -10.52 -5.16
N ASN A 130 10.94 -9.60 -4.40
CA ASN A 130 10.47 -8.22 -4.30
C ASN A 130 11.60 -7.24 -4.59
N GLY A 131 11.26 -6.16 -5.29
CA GLY A 131 12.15 -5.03 -5.44
C GLY A 131 11.39 -3.77 -5.75
N THR A 132 12.05 -2.63 -5.61
CA THR A 132 11.51 -1.35 -6.06
C THR A 132 12.64 -0.45 -6.52
N THR A 133 12.29 0.55 -7.31
CA THR A 133 13.25 1.47 -7.91
C THR A 133 12.74 2.88 -7.72
N SER A 134 13.51 3.78 -7.11
CA SER A 134 13.05 5.17 -6.96
C SER A 134 13.08 5.93 -8.28
N GLY A 135 12.15 6.87 -8.43
CA GLY A 135 12.09 7.79 -9.56
C GLY A 135 12.23 9.25 -9.14
N TYR A 136 11.97 10.14 -10.08
CA TYR A 136 11.92 11.59 -9.86
C TYR A 136 10.77 12.01 -8.92
N ASP A 137 9.70 11.21 -8.86
CA ASP A 137 8.58 11.32 -7.93
C ASP A 137 8.98 11.18 -6.45
N LEU A 138 10.14 10.58 -6.14
CA LEU A 138 10.71 10.59 -4.80
C LEU A 138 10.86 12.01 -4.22
N ASN A 139 11.18 13.01 -5.05
CA ASN A 139 11.27 14.42 -4.62
C ASN A 139 9.93 14.98 -4.11
N LEU A 140 8.81 14.36 -4.49
CA LEU A 140 7.47 14.76 -4.12
C LEU A 140 6.93 13.92 -2.96
N TRP A 141 7.21 12.62 -2.96
CA TRP A 141 6.60 11.66 -2.04
C TRP A 141 7.46 11.29 -0.83
N GLY A 142 8.79 11.41 -0.92
CA GLY A 142 9.69 11.04 0.17
C GLY A 142 9.44 9.59 0.64
N PHE A 143 9.41 9.37 1.95
CA PHE A 143 9.21 8.06 2.56
C PHE A 143 7.88 7.37 2.16
N LEU A 144 6.81 8.13 1.94
CA LEU A 144 5.49 7.56 1.58
C LEU A 144 5.52 6.80 0.25
N TRP A 145 6.42 7.17 -0.66
CA TRP A 145 6.67 6.39 -1.87
C TRP A 145 7.11 4.97 -1.51
N LEU A 146 8.11 4.83 -0.64
CA LEU A 146 8.61 3.51 -0.27
C LEU A 146 7.51 2.69 0.43
N ASN A 147 6.73 3.32 1.32
CA ASN A 147 5.63 2.61 1.99
C ASN A 147 4.56 2.12 1.00
N HIS A 148 4.24 2.90 -0.04
CA HIS A 148 3.31 2.49 -1.10
C HIS A 148 3.88 1.30 -1.90
N GLU A 149 5.13 1.40 -2.36
CA GLU A 149 5.74 0.34 -3.17
C GLU A 149 5.98 -0.96 -2.38
N LEU A 150 6.32 -0.86 -1.08
CA LEU A 150 6.39 -2.03 -0.21
C LEU A 150 4.99 -2.59 0.10
N GLY A 151 3.94 -1.78 0.06
CA GLY A 151 2.55 -2.24 0.05
C GLY A 151 2.30 -3.28 -1.04
N HIS A 152 2.75 -3.02 -2.27
CA HIS A 152 2.67 -3.99 -3.37
C HIS A 152 3.54 -5.22 -3.15
N SER A 153 4.73 -5.06 -2.58
CA SER A 153 5.62 -6.18 -2.24
C SER A 153 4.96 -7.13 -1.23
N MET A 154 4.10 -6.61 -0.36
CA MET A 154 3.30 -7.39 0.59
C MET A 154 1.93 -7.85 0.03
N GLY A 155 1.61 -7.52 -1.23
CA GLY A 155 0.42 -8.00 -1.93
C GLY A 155 -0.78 -7.06 -1.94
N LEU A 156 -0.62 -5.78 -1.56
CA LEU A 156 -1.69 -4.79 -1.71
C LEU A 156 -1.84 -4.34 -3.16
N ALA A 157 -3.07 -4.07 -3.57
CA ALA A 157 -3.41 -3.62 -4.92
C ALA A 157 -3.37 -2.09 -5.03
N ASP A 158 -3.14 -1.58 -6.23
CA ASP A 158 -3.44 -0.18 -6.54
C ASP A 158 -4.95 0.06 -6.48
N LEU A 159 -5.34 1.07 -5.71
CA LEU A 159 -6.72 1.50 -5.51
C LEU A 159 -7.02 2.85 -6.18
N TYR A 160 -6.16 3.30 -7.09
CA TYR A 160 -6.46 4.33 -8.10
C TYR A 160 -6.69 3.70 -9.47
N SER A 161 -7.37 4.40 -10.37
CA SER A 161 -7.65 3.86 -11.70
C SER A 161 -6.45 3.99 -12.64
N TYR A 162 -6.12 2.91 -13.36
CA TYR A 162 -5.13 2.96 -14.44
C TYR A 162 -5.64 3.65 -15.72
N GLU A 163 -6.96 3.82 -15.84
CA GLU A 163 -7.61 4.35 -17.05
C GLU A 163 -8.25 5.71 -16.83
N ARG A 164 -8.59 6.05 -15.58
CA ARG A 164 -9.33 7.25 -15.19
C ARG A 164 -8.59 7.99 -14.09
N HIS A 165 -8.90 9.27 -13.91
CA HIS A 165 -8.41 10.04 -12.77
C HIS A 165 -9.32 9.83 -11.55
N GLU A 166 -9.31 8.61 -11.01
CA GLU A 166 -10.16 8.21 -9.89
C GLU A 166 -9.37 7.47 -8.81
N MET A 167 -9.57 7.89 -7.56
CA MET A 167 -9.12 7.20 -6.34
C MET A 167 -10.31 6.46 -5.76
N PHE A 168 -10.38 5.14 -5.87
CA PHE A 168 -11.60 4.36 -5.57
C PHE A 168 -11.99 4.45 -4.10
N THR A 169 -11.02 4.41 -3.19
CA THR A 169 -11.24 4.55 -1.74
C THR A 169 -11.14 6.00 -1.25
N GLY A 170 -10.93 6.96 -2.14
CA GLY A 170 -10.74 8.36 -1.75
C GLY A 170 -9.50 8.53 -0.86
N PRO A 171 -9.60 9.22 0.29
CA PRO A 171 -8.42 9.55 1.10
C PRO A 171 -8.07 8.49 2.15
N PHE A 172 -8.66 7.28 2.15
CA PHE A 172 -8.60 6.35 3.29
C PHE A 172 -7.52 5.25 3.19
N THR A 173 -6.58 5.40 2.26
CA THR A 173 -5.38 4.55 2.16
C THR A 173 -4.44 5.12 1.11
N MET A 174 -3.14 5.07 1.38
CA MET A 174 -2.11 5.46 0.41
C MET A 174 -2.12 4.62 -0.88
N MET A 175 -2.74 3.44 -0.85
CA MET A 175 -2.87 2.60 -2.05
C MET A 175 -3.79 3.23 -3.10
N ALA A 176 -4.64 4.19 -2.73
CA ALA A 176 -5.44 4.99 -3.67
C ALA A 176 -4.85 6.38 -3.94
N ASP A 177 -4.18 6.97 -2.96
CA ASP A 177 -3.54 8.27 -3.09
C ASP A 177 -2.40 8.40 -2.08
N ILE A 178 -1.15 8.40 -2.54
CA ILE A 178 0.04 8.57 -1.69
C ILE A 178 -0.01 9.90 -0.91
N HIS A 179 -0.69 10.92 -1.43
CA HIS A 179 -0.90 12.22 -0.77
C HIS A 179 -2.20 12.30 0.03
N ALA A 180 -2.84 11.16 0.31
CA ALA A 180 -4.09 11.11 1.03
C ALA A 180 -4.01 11.84 2.38
N LYS A 181 -5.14 12.40 2.78
CA LYS A 181 -5.32 13.00 4.12
C LYS A 181 -5.34 11.96 5.24
N ALA A 182 -5.70 10.72 4.91
CA ALA A 182 -5.69 9.56 5.79
C ALA A 182 -4.95 8.39 5.12
N PRO A 183 -3.62 8.51 4.96
CA PRO A 183 -2.81 7.59 4.16
C PRO A 183 -2.60 6.23 4.83
N GLU A 184 -2.94 6.04 6.11
CA GLU A 184 -2.80 4.74 6.75
C GLU A 184 -3.63 3.67 6.04
N PHE A 185 -3.10 2.45 5.98
CA PHE A 185 -3.82 1.31 5.40
C PHE A 185 -5.15 1.09 6.14
N SER A 186 -6.17 0.76 5.36
CA SER A 186 -7.49 0.34 5.84
C SER A 186 -7.40 -0.89 6.73
N ALA A 187 -8.42 -1.11 7.57
CA ALA A 187 -8.50 -2.29 8.42
C ALA A 187 -8.48 -3.59 7.60
N TYR A 188 -9.10 -3.61 6.41
CA TYR A 188 -9.04 -4.77 5.52
C TYR A 188 -7.62 -5.04 5.01
N GLU A 189 -6.90 -4.01 4.55
CA GLU A 189 -5.50 -4.14 4.14
C GLU A 189 -4.63 -4.64 5.31
N ARG A 190 -4.78 -4.06 6.52
CA ARG A 190 -4.06 -4.52 7.72
C ARG A 190 -4.39 -5.97 8.10
N TRP A 191 -5.63 -6.42 7.91
CA TRP A 191 -6.00 -7.80 8.14
C TRP A 191 -5.38 -8.75 7.12
N LEU A 192 -5.38 -8.38 5.83
CA LEU A 192 -4.70 -9.15 4.78
C LEU A 192 -3.21 -9.33 5.07
N LEU A 193 -2.57 -8.30 5.63
CA LEU A 193 -1.16 -8.32 6.02
C LEU A 193 -0.88 -9.02 7.36
N GLY A 194 -1.91 -9.54 8.04
CA GLY A 194 -1.76 -10.21 9.34
C GLY A 194 -1.46 -9.26 10.51
N TRP A 195 -1.70 -7.96 10.34
CA TRP A 195 -1.49 -6.95 11.38
C TRP A 195 -2.68 -6.81 12.33
N LEU A 196 -3.84 -7.33 11.94
CA LEU A 196 -5.00 -7.51 12.81
C LEU A 196 -5.15 -8.97 13.20
N ASP A 197 -5.39 -9.22 14.48
CA ASP A 197 -5.76 -10.57 14.94
C ASP A 197 -7.20 -10.89 14.50
N ASN A 198 -7.50 -12.18 14.34
CA ASN A 198 -8.82 -12.62 13.88
C ASN A 198 -9.96 -12.27 14.86
N ASP A 199 -9.67 -12.04 16.14
CA ASP A 199 -10.65 -11.60 17.13
C ASP A 199 -10.96 -10.09 17.05
N GLN A 200 -10.15 -9.33 16.31
CA GLN A 200 -10.39 -7.91 16.01
C GLN A 200 -11.25 -7.72 14.74
N VAL A 201 -11.56 -8.81 14.03
CA VAL A 201 -12.29 -8.80 12.76
C VAL A 201 -13.57 -9.61 12.91
N ILE A 202 -14.72 -8.95 12.79
CA ILE A 202 -16.00 -9.66 12.78
C ILE A 202 -16.39 -9.94 11.33
N CYS A 203 -16.59 -11.21 10.99
CA CYS A 203 -17.14 -11.62 9.71
C CYS A 203 -18.59 -12.07 9.89
N GLN A 204 -19.54 -11.32 9.34
CA GLN A 204 -20.96 -11.65 9.37
C GLN A 204 -21.35 -12.50 8.16
N TYR A 205 -22.05 -13.61 8.42
CA TYR A 205 -22.47 -14.60 7.41
C TYR A 205 -23.98 -14.84 7.35
N ASP A 206 -24.74 -14.46 8.37
CA ASP A 206 -26.19 -14.60 8.45
C ASP A 206 -26.90 -13.26 8.13
N ASP A 207 -28.25 -13.27 8.13
CA ASP A 207 -29.06 -12.05 7.92
C ASP A 207 -29.48 -11.39 9.23
N GLU A 208 -28.84 -11.75 10.36
CA GLU A 208 -29.23 -11.22 11.65
C GLU A 208 -28.85 -9.75 11.78
N GLU A 209 -29.70 -8.97 12.46
CA GLU A 209 -29.31 -7.61 12.83
C GLU A 209 -28.11 -7.68 13.78
N GLN A 210 -27.10 -6.85 13.51
CA GLN A 210 -25.89 -6.82 14.32
C GLN A 210 -25.56 -5.40 14.75
N VAL A 211 -25.25 -5.21 16.04
CA VAL A 211 -24.73 -3.94 16.57
C VAL A 211 -23.30 -4.17 17.07
N VAL A 212 -22.35 -3.38 16.56
CA VAL A 212 -20.92 -3.51 16.86
C VAL A 212 -20.32 -2.15 17.15
N THR A 213 -19.53 -2.06 18.21
CA THR A 213 -18.65 -0.90 18.44
C THR A 213 -17.28 -1.16 17.83
N LEU A 214 -16.90 -0.34 16.84
CA LEU A 214 -15.63 -0.38 16.14
C LEU A 214 -14.66 0.61 16.75
N THR A 215 -13.48 0.16 17.14
CA THR A 215 -12.37 0.99 17.60
C THR A 215 -11.60 1.55 16.40
N PRO A 216 -11.16 2.81 16.41
CA PRO A 216 -10.44 3.45 15.31
C PRO A 216 -9.23 2.66 14.85
N VAL A 217 -9.01 2.56 13.55
CA VAL A 217 -7.87 1.81 12.97
C VAL A 217 -6.52 2.44 13.33
N GLU A 218 -6.48 3.68 13.78
CA GLU A 218 -5.26 4.39 14.15
C GLU A 218 -4.78 4.04 15.58
N THR A 219 -5.59 3.31 16.35
CA THR A 219 -5.29 2.95 17.76
C THR A 219 -5.18 1.44 17.93
N ALA A 220 -4.47 0.93 18.94
CA ALA A 220 -4.34 -0.52 19.15
C ALA A 220 -5.56 -1.14 19.85
N GLY A 221 -5.83 -2.42 19.59
CA GLY A 221 -6.85 -3.21 20.28
C GLY A 221 -8.30 -2.94 19.88
N GLY A 222 -9.23 -3.71 20.46
CA GLY A 222 -10.65 -3.64 20.12
C GLY A 222 -11.00 -4.19 18.74
N ILE A 223 -12.29 -4.18 18.41
CA ILE A 223 -12.79 -4.62 17.10
C ILE A 223 -12.46 -3.54 16.08
N LYS A 224 -11.69 -3.86 15.05
CA LYS A 224 -11.26 -2.90 14.02
C LYS A 224 -12.20 -2.80 12.85
N THR A 225 -12.85 -3.92 12.51
CA THR A 225 -13.69 -3.96 11.34
C THR A 225 -14.78 -5.01 11.42
N LEU A 226 -15.87 -4.71 10.73
CA LEU A 226 -16.96 -5.61 10.46
C LEU A 226 -17.04 -5.84 8.95
N ILE A 227 -17.00 -7.11 8.56
CA ILE A 227 -17.07 -7.56 7.17
C ILE A 227 -18.38 -8.31 6.98
N VAL A 228 -19.30 -7.73 6.21
CA VAL A 228 -20.58 -8.33 5.85
C VAL A 228 -20.44 -8.97 4.48
N ARG A 229 -20.45 -10.32 4.42
CA ARG A 229 -20.26 -11.03 3.16
C ARG A 229 -21.52 -11.03 2.31
N ASP A 230 -21.36 -10.88 1.00
CA ASP A 230 -22.45 -11.12 0.06
C ASP A 230 -22.72 -12.63 -0.05
N LYS A 231 -23.89 -13.10 0.40
CA LYS A 231 -24.26 -14.52 0.34
C LYS A 231 -24.32 -15.08 -1.08
N LYS A 232 -24.50 -14.22 -2.09
CA LYS A 232 -24.60 -14.59 -3.50
C LYS A 232 -23.24 -14.55 -4.20
N SER A 233 -22.17 -14.15 -3.51
CA SER A 233 -20.83 -14.05 -4.08
C SER A 233 -19.76 -14.63 -3.16
N ARG A 234 -18.73 -15.22 -3.77
CA ARG A 234 -17.54 -15.68 -3.03
C ARG A 234 -16.45 -14.61 -2.90
N THR A 235 -16.59 -13.50 -3.61
CA THR A 235 -15.56 -12.46 -3.73
C THR A 235 -16.02 -11.10 -3.22
N ARG A 236 -17.31 -10.94 -2.90
CA ARG A 236 -17.88 -9.65 -2.50
C ARG A 236 -18.19 -9.55 -1.02
N ALA A 237 -17.91 -8.38 -0.47
CA ALA A 237 -18.27 -8.01 0.89
C ALA A 237 -18.45 -6.49 1.02
N VAL A 238 -19.14 -6.07 2.07
CA VAL A 238 -19.15 -4.68 2.55
C VAL A 238 -18.36 -4.63 3.84
N VAL A 239 -17.42 -3.70 3.94
CA VAL A 239 -16.54 -3.54 5.08
C VAL A 239 -16.77 -2.19 5.73
N ILE A 240 -16.77 -2.20 7.05
CA ILE A 240 -16.95 -1.02 7.89
C ILE A 240 -15.74 -0.92 8.82
N GLU A 241 -15.17 0.27 8.92
CA GLU A 241 -14.12 0.60 9.88
C GLU A 241 -14.35 1.99 10.47
N SER A 242 -13.80 2.23 11.66
CA SER A 242 -13.82 3.55 12.29
C SER A 242 -12.51 4.28 11.96
N ARG A 243 -12.60 5.54 11.50
CA ARG A 243 -11.43 6.41 11.22
C ARG A 243 -11.45 7.66 12.07
N ARG A 244 -10.29 8.06 12.59
CA ARG A 244 -10.08 9.27 13.40
C ARG A 244 -8.88 10.05 12.88
N ALA A 245 -8.85 11.35 13.15
CA ALA A 245 -7.73 12.21 12.78
C ALA A 245 -6.54 12.02 13.74
N LEU A 246 -5.98 10.82 13.77
CA LEU A 246 -4.90 10.39 14.66
C LEU A 246 -3.73 9.83 13.84
N GLY A 247 -2.54 9.78 14.42
CA GLY A 247 -1.37 9.20 13.75
C GLY A 247 -1.08 9.86 12.39
N TYR A 248 -0.84 9.03 11.38
CA TYR A 248 -0.62 9.50 10.01
C TYR A 248 -1.93 9.96 9.33
N ASP A 249 -3.09 9.62 9.89
CA ASP A 249 -4.39 10.11 9.46
C ASP A 249 -4.80 11.47 10.05
N SER A 250 -3.88 12.18 10.71
CA SER A 250 -4.12 13.51 11.30
C SER A 250 -4.66 14.57 10.30
N GLY A 251 -4.54 14.33 8.98
CA GLY A 251 -5.11 15.17 7.94
C GLY A 251 -6.62 14.99 7.73
N LEU A 252 -7.25 13.97 8.32
CA LEU A 252 -8.66 13.65 8.15
C LEU A 252 -9.56 14.77 8.69
N THR A 253 -10.38 15.37 7.80
CA THR A 253 -11.23 16.51 8.17
C THR A 253 -12.56 16.12 8.79
N THR A 254 -12.99 14.89 8.60
CA THR A 254 -14.27 14.39 9.10
C THR A 254 -14.06 12.97 9.58
N PRO A 255 -13.90 12.77 10.89
CA PRO A 255 -13.87 11.44 11.50
C PRO A 255 -15.22 10.73 11.38
N GLY A 256 -15.23 9.40 11.43
CA GLY A 256 -16.45 8.59 11.46
C GLY A 256 -16.26 7.19 10.88
N ALA A 257 -17.37 6.49 10.69
CA ALA A 257 -17.37 5.15 10.11
C ALA A 257 -17.21 5.21 8.59
N VAL A 258 -16.14 4.63 8.06
CA VAL A 258 -15.92 4.48 6.62
C VAL A 258 -16.51 3.15 6.18
N VAL A 259 -17.30 3.18 5.11
CA VAL A 259 -17.88 2.00 4.49
C VAL A 259 -17.28 1.85 3.10
N TYR A 260 -16.82 0.66 2.75
CA TYR A 260 -16.33 0.34 1.42
C TYR A 260 -16.80 -1.04 0.97
N SER A 261 -17.07 -1.18 -0.32
CA SER A 261 -17.32 -2.47 -0.95
C SER A 261 -16.02 -3.10 -1.42
N ILE A 262 -15.96 -4.43 -1.37
CA ILE A 262 -14.86 -5.25 -1.85
C ILE A 262 -15.38 -6.18 -2.93
N ASP A 263 -14.63 -6.34 -4.02
CA ASP A 263 -14.76 -7.46 -4.95
C ASP A 263 -13.37 -7.99 -5.32
N THR A 264 -12.98 -9.11 -4.70
CA THR A 264 -11.65 -9.71 -4.91
C THR A 264 -11.47 -10.37 -6.28
N SER A 265 -12.48 -10.32 -7.16
CA SER A 265 -12.36 -10.73 -8.56
C SER A 265 -11.92 -9.60 -9.49
N ILE A 266 -11.84 -8.37 -8.98
CA ILE A 266 -11.41 -7.19 -9.74
C ILE A 266 -9.91 -6.99 -9.54
N ASP A 267 -9.21 -6.72 -10.64
CA ASP A 267 -7.77 -6.52 -10.62
C ASP A 267 -7.36 -5.18 -10.01
N SER A 268 -6.10 -5.10 -9.57
CA SER A 268 -5.40 -3.87 -9.23
C SER A 268 -5.60 -2.80 -10.30
N GLY A 269 -5.89 -1.56 -9.89
CA GLY A 269 -6.14 -0.47 -10.82
C GLY A 269 -7.57 -0.37 -11.37
N TYR A 270 -8.45 -1.33 -11.04
CA TYR A 270 -9.82 -1.40 -11.55
C TYR A 270 -10.91 -1.32 -10.47
N GLY A 271 -10.53 -1.07 -9.22
CA GLY A 271 -11.43 -0.83 -8.10
C GLY A 271 -11.86 -2.09 -7.34
N PRO A 272 -10.92 -2.91 -6.85
CA PRO A 272 -11.26 -4.05 -5.98
C PRO A 272 -11.82 -3.60 -4.64
N LEU A 273 -11.49 -2.40 -4.18
CA LEU A 273 -12.07 -1.72 -3.02
C LEU A 273 -12.64 -0.37 -3.47
N ILE A 274 -13.89 -0.07 -3.12
CA ILE A 274 -14.55 1.21 -3.46
C ILE A 274 -15.16 1.81 -2.20
N ALA A 275 -14.78 3.03 -1.85
CA ALA A 275 -15.39 3.74 -0.74
C ALA A 275 -16.80 4.22 -1.11
N GLU A 276 -17.75 3.86 -0.26
CA GLU A 276 -19.17 4.14 -0.43
C GLU A 276 -19.53 5.53 0.11
N ASN A 277 -20.82 5.90 0.07
CA ASN A 277 -21.29 7.19 0.58
C ASN A 277 -20.54 8.41 -0.02
N ASN A 278 -20.22 8.36 -1.31
CA ASN A 278 -19.42 9.37 -2.00
C ASN A 278 -18.05 9.62 -1.34
N LYS A 279 -17.40 8.56 -0.84
CA LYS A 279 -16.07 8.60 -0.22
C LYS A 279 -16.05 9.50 1.02
N ARG A 280 -17.14 9.47 1.81
CA ARG A 280 -17.30 10.24 3.06
C ARG A 280 -17.64 9.32 4.22
N PRO A 281 -17.05 9.53 5.40
CA PRO A 281 -17.43 8.77 6.58
C PRO A 281 -18.87 9.08 6.99
N LEU A 282 -19.55 8.09 7.55
CA LEU A 282 -20.82 8.26 8.23
C LEU A 282 -20.57 8.84 9.63
N THR A 283 -21.35 9.86 9.97
CA THR A 283 -21.40 10.43 11.32
C THR A 283 -22.61 9.85 12.06
N GLU A 284 -22.69 10.09 13.37
CA GLU A 284 -23.82 9.68 14.21
C GLU A 284 -25.19 10.03 13.58
N GLY A 285 -26.11 9.06 13.63
CA GLY A 285 -27.47 9.15 13.08
C GLY A 285 -27.54 9.08 11.56
N LYS A 286 -26.43 8.87 10.85
CA LYS A 286 -26.40 8.68 9.39
C LYS A 286 -26.35 7.21 9.01
N SER A 287 -26.86 6.91 7.82
CA SER A 287 -26.83 5.58 7.24
C SER A 287 -26.48 5.59 5.77
N VAL A 288 -25.97 4.47 5.28
CA VAL A 288 -25.79 4.16 3.87
C VAL A 288 -26.29 2.75 3.59
N THR A 289 -26.86 2.54 2.41
CA THR A 289 -27.23 1.21 1.92
C THR A 289 -26.35 0.84 0.75
N VAL A 290 -25.70 -0.33 0.82
CA VAL A 290 -24.80 -0.88 -0.19
C VAL A 290 -25.32 -2.27 -0.54
N GLY A 291 -25.89 -2.42 -1.74
CA GLY A 291 -26.63 -3.63 -2.09
C GLY A 291 -27.83 -3.84 -1.15
N ASN A 292 -27.86 -4.96 -0.43
CA ASN A 292 -28.88 -5.27 0.58
C ASN A 292 -28.43 -4.97 2.02
N VAL A 293 -27.22 -4.44 2.22
CA VAL A 293 -26.66 -4.11 3.54
C VAL A 293 -26.96 -2.65 3.85
N THR A 294 -27.64 -2.36 4.95
CA THR A 294 -27.80 -1.00 5.49
C THR A 294 -26.97 -0.85 6.76
N ILE A 295 -26.10 0.15 6.77
CA ILE A 295 -25.20 0.48 7.86
C ILE A 295 -25.68 1.79 8.47
N THR A 296 -25.95 1.82 9.77
CA THR A 296 -26.33 3.04 10.51
C THR A 296 -25.36 3.27 11.65
N VAL A 297 -24.81 4.48 11.77
CA VAL A 297 -24.00 4.86 12.94
C VAL A 297 -24.95 5.28 14.05
N LEU A 298 -25.03 4.48 15.11
CA LEU A 298 -25.88 4.75 16.28
C LEU A 298 -25.23 5.75 17.24
N GLU A 299 -23.92 5.67 17.39
CA GLU A 299 -23.13 6.52 18.29
C GLU A 299 -21.73 6.72 17.69
N ALA A 300 -21.18 7.93 17.80
CA ALA A 300 -19.80 8.23 17.40
C ALA A 300 -19.08 8.98 18.53
N THR A 301 -17.98 8.42 19.02
CA THR A 301 -17.13 9.01 20.07
C THR A 301 -15.68 9.14 19.59
N GLU A 302 -14.79 9.70 20.41
CA GLU A 302 -13.36 9.74 20.08
C GLU A 302 -12.75 8.33 20.04
N GLU A 303 -13.33 7.39 20.80
CA GLU A 303 -12.90 6.01 20.96
C GLU A 303 -13.47 5.03 19.93
N GLY A 304 -14.41 5.46 19.08
CA GLY A 304 -14.97 4.61 18.02
C GLY A 304 -16.38 4.94 17.56
N ASP A 305 -16.90 4.08 16.70
CA ASP A 305 -18.25 4.17 16.14
C ASP A 305 -19.04 2.91 16.48
N THR A 306 -20.22 3.07 17.10
CA THR A 306 -21.19 1.98 17.26
C THR A 306 -22.10 1.95 16.03
N VAL A 307 -22.02 0.88 15.26
CA VAL A 307 -22.76 0.69 14.02
C VAL A 307 -23.79 -0.42 14.14
N GLN A 308 -24.96 -0.22 13.54
CA GLN A 308 -25.98 -1.23 13.34
C GLN A 308 -26.01 -1.64 11.87
N ILE A 309 -26.01 -2.96 11.63
CA ILE A 309 -26.17 -3.57 10.32
C ILE A 309 -27.54 -4.21 10.25
N THR A 310 -28.31 -3.84 9.22
CA THR A 310 -29.55 -4.52 8.85
C THR A 310 -29.46 -5.01 7.41
N LEU A 311 -29.97 -6.22 7.17
CA LEU A 311 -29.94 -6.87 5.87
C LEU A 311 -31.38 -6.96 5.34
N ALA A 312 -31.60 -6.48 4.12
CA ALA A 312 -32.86 -6.66 3.42
C ALA A 312 -32.89 -8.05 2.75
N GLU A 313 -34.08 -8.69 2.75
CA GLU A 313 -34.36 -9.95 2.04
C GLU A 313 -34.12 -9.86 0.53
#